data_AF-A0A849PVM3-F1
#
_entry.id   AF-A0A849PVM3-F1
#
_cell.length_a   1.000
_cell.length_b   1.000
_cell.length_c   1.000
_cell.angle_alpha   90.00
_cell.angle_beta   90.00
_cell.angle_gamma   90.00
#
_symmetry.space_group_name_H-M   'P 1'
#
loop_
_entity.id
_entity.type
_entity.pdbx_description
1 polymer ?
#
loop_
_entity_poly.entity_id
_entity_poly.type
_entity_poly.pdbx_seq_one_letter_code
_entity_poly.pdbx_strand_id
1 'polypeptide(L)'
;MTFERNLDVANKLADHIEADVIIYKKDIFRDIFEEYQAIVAVFATGIVVREIAPLIVDKWEDPAIVVVDSNLNFAIPLLGGHHGANELVRKISEIGVVPVITTATEVHNRNSVEGIA
;
A
#
# COMPACT_ATOMS: atom_id res chain seq x y z
N MET A 1 3.03 7.03 4.18
CA MET A 1 2.27 7.95 5.06
C MET A 1 2.08 7.34 6.46
N THR A 2 2.17 8.16 7.51
CA THR A 2 2.06 7.71 8.91
C THR A 2 1.67 8.84 9.88
N PHE A 3 1.46 8.53 11.16
CA PHE A 3 1.46 9.54 12.24
C PHE A 3 2.89 9.81 12.74
N GLU A 4 3.14 10.99 13.33
CA GLU A 4 4.47 11.36 13.87
C GLU A 4 5.07 10.29 14.81
N ARG A 5 4.25 9.70 15.69
CA ARG A 5 4.69 8.65 16.62
C ARG A 5 5.24 7.37 15.98
N ASN A 6 5.00 7.19 14.68
CA ASN A 6 5.39 6.02 13.90
C ASN A 6 6.47 6.38 12.85
N LEU A 7 7.17 7.51 13.02
CA LEU A 7 8.17 7.99 12.07
C LEU A 7 9.32 7.02 11.87
N ASP A 8 9.86 6.42 12.93
CA ASP A 8 10.98 5.47 12.83
C ASP A 8 10.63 4.28 11.92
N VAL A 9 9.40 3.78 12.05
CA VAL A 9 8.87 2.68 11.24
C VAL A 9 8.69 3.12 9.78
N ALA A 10 8.16 4.32 9.57
CA ALA A 10 7.96 4.86 8.22
C ALA A 10 9.28 5.16 7.51
N ASN A 11 10.28 5.70 8.21
CA ASN A 11 11.62 5.93 7.67
C ASN A 11 12.29 4.61 7.28
N LYS A 12 12.23 3.59 8.15
CA LYS A 12 12.77 2.26 7.81
C LYS A 12 12.12 1.67 6.55
N LEU A 13 10.81 1.83 6.39
CA LEU A 13 10.13 1.41 5.16
C LEU A 13 10.61 2.25 3.97
N ALA A 14 10.52 3.57 4.08
CA ALA A 14 10.88 4.52 3.03
C ALA A 14 12.32 4.34 2.52
N ASP A 15 13.28 4.11 3.41
CA ASP A 15 14.68 3.83 3.03
C ASP A 15 14.81 2.53 2.22
N HIS A 16 14.01 1.51 2.54
CA HIS A 16 14.05 0.20 1.87
C HIS A 16 13.34 0.21 0.51
N ILE A 17 12.24 0.94 0.38
CA ILE A 17 11.44 0.99 -0.86
C ILE A 17 11.64 2.28 -1.68
N GLU A 18 12.59 3.12 -1.30
CA GLU A 18 12.91 4.41 -1.94
C GLU A 18 11.67 5.33 -2.09
N ALA A 19 11.04 5.68 -0.97
CA ALA A 19 9.79 6.43 -0.94
C ALA A 19 9.86 7.70 -0.08
N ASP A 20 8.98 8.66 -0.36
CA ASP A 20 8.79 9.83 0.48
C ASP A 20 8.00 9.52 1.76
N VAL A 21 8.33 10.22 2.86
CA VAL A 21 7.59 10.11 4.13
C VAL A 21 6.64 11.27 4.31
N ILE A 22 5.35 10.97 4.27
CA ILE A 22 4.27 11.93 4.47
C ILE A 22 3.65 11.75 5.86
N ILE A 23 3.55 12.84 6.62
CA ILE A 23 2.81 12.88 7.89
C ILE A 23 1.32 13.07 7.62
N TYR A 24 0.51 12.26 8.27
CA TYR A 24 -0.94 12.35 8.19
C TYR A 24 -1.45 13.66 8.79
N LYS A 25 -2.26 14.34 7.99
CA LYS A 25 -3.17 15.41 8.40
C LYS A 25 -4.57 15.06 7.86
N LYS A 26 -5.59 15.67 8.44
CA LYS A 26 -6.98 15.47 7.98
C LYS A 26 -7.08 15.73 6.46
N ASP A 27 -7.83 14.89 5.77
CA ASP A 27 -8.15 14.99 4.33
C ASP A 27 -6.95 14.78 3.37
N ILE A 28 -5.73 14.52 3.87
CA ILE A 28 -4.53 14.36 3.02
C ILE A 28 -4.61 13.19 2.05
N PHE A 29 -5.39 12.15 2.38
CA PHE A 29 -5.58 11.00 1.50
C PHE A 29 -6.07 11.45 0.11
N ARG A 30 -6.92 12.48 0.03
CA ARG A 30 -7.40 13.01 -1.24
C ARG A 30 -6.24 13.51 -2.11
N ASP A 31 -5.40 14.37 -1.54
CA ASP A 31 -4.28 14.98 -2.26
C ASP A 31 -3.32 13.90 -2.78
N ILE A 32 -2.91 12.98 -1.91
CA ILE A 32 -1.90 11.98 -2.26
C ILE A 32 -2.44 10.87 -3.18
N PHE A 33 -3.75 10.61 -3.15
CA PHE A 33 -4.36 9.59 -4.02
C PHE A 33 -4.30 10.00 -5.49
N GLU A 34 -4.32 11.30 -5.77
CA GLU A 34 -4.16 11.84 -7.13
C GLU A 34 -2.68 12.03 -7.51
N GLU A 35 -1.81 12.36 -6.55
CA GLU A 35 -0.40 12.69 -6.82
C GLU A 35 0.55 11.48 -6.89
N TYR A 36 0.25 10.39 -6.16
CA TYR A 36 1.16 9.25 -6.02
C TYR A 36 0.62 8.01 -6.72
N GLN A 37 1.52 7.27 -7.39
CA GLN A 37 1.17 5.98 -8.02
C GLN A 37 1.06 4.83 -7.02
N ALA A 38 1.69 4.97 -5.85
CA ALA A 38 1.63 3.99 -4.77
C ALA A 38 1.70 4.69 -3.40
N ILE A 39 0.88 4.22 -2.46
CA ILE A 39 0.80 4.72 -1.10
C ILE A 39 0.96 3.55 -0.12
N VAL A 40 2.01 3.60 0.69
CA VAL A 40 2.17 2.74 1.86
C VAL A 40 1.69 3.47 3.11
N ALA A 41 0.63 2.95 3.74
CA ALA A 41 -0.05 3.55 4.86
C ALA A 41 0.26 2.75 6.15
N VAL A 42 1.00 3.37 7.09
CA VAL A 42 1.33 2.76 8.39
C VAL A 42 0.21 3.00 9.40
N PHE A 43 -0.88 2.24 9.29
CA PHE A 43 -2.12 2.42 10.06
C PHE A 43 -2.88 1.10 10.25
N ALA A 44 -3.92 1.13 11.08
CA ALA A 44 -4.92 0.06 11.08
C ALA A 44 -5.69 0.07 9.74
N THR A 45 -5.88 -1.09 9.11
CA THR A 45 -6.57 -1.22 7.80
C THR A 45 -7.91 -0.47 7.75
N GLY A 46 -8.68 -0.51 8.84
CA GLY A 46 -10.01 0.10 8.89
C GLY A 46 -10.04 1.62 8.75
N ILE A 47 -8.97 2.36 9.09
CA ILE A 47 -8.93 3.81 8.82
C ILE A 47 -8.63 4.06 7.34
N VAL A 48 -7.65 3.33 6.79
CA VAL A 48 -7.22 3.48 5.40
C VAL A 48 -8.39 3.18 4.46
N VAL A 49 -9.11 2.08 4.68
CA VAL A 49 -10.30 1.71 3.88
C VAL A 49 -11.36 2.82 3.91
N ARG A 50 -11.64 3.43 5.07
CA ARG A 50 -12.66 4.49 5.18
C ARG A 50 -12.23 5.77 4.46
N GLU A 51 -10.94 6.12 4.53
CA GLU A 51 -10.38 7.31 3.89
C GLU A 51 -10.33 7.16 2.36
N ILE A 52 -9.96 5.99 1.84
CA ILE A 52 -9.85 5.77 0.39
C ILE A 52 -11.19 5.42 -0.27
N ALA A 53 -12.16 4.82 0.44
CA ALA A 53 -13.44 4.41 -0.12
C ALA A 53 -14.17 5.49 -0.96
N PRO A 54 -14.24 6.77 -0.55
CA PRO A 54 -14.86 7.82 -1.37
C PRO A 54 -13.97 8.32 -2.52
N LEU A 55 -12.73 7.86 -2.64
CA LEU A 55 -11.75 8.27 -3.65
C LEU A 55 -11.56 7.23 -4.76
N ILE A 56 -11.91 5.97 -4.52
CA ILE A 56 -11.82 4.87 -5.50
C ILE A 56 -12.72 5.19 -6.70
N VAL A 57 -12.13 5.21 -7.90
CA VAL A 57 -12.84 5.47 -9.16
C VAL A 57 -12.77 4.25 -10.07
N ASP A 58 -11.56 3.82 -10.42
CA ASP A 58 -11.36 2.76 -11.41
C ASP A 58 -10.07 1.96 -11.15
N LYS A 59 -10.15 0.63 -11.33
CA LYS A 59 -9.06 -0.29 -11.02
C LYS A 59 -7.79 -0.10 -11.87
N TRP A 60 -7.86 0.67 -12.95
CA TRP A 60 -6.78 0.98 -13.88
C TRP A 60 -6.14 2.35 -13.66
N GLU A 61 -6.81 3.22 -12.90
CA GLU A 61 -6.35 4.59 -12.64
C GLU A 61 -6.00 4.78 -11.16
N ASP A 62 -6.69 4.07 -10.26
CA ASP A 62 -6.47 4.16 -8.83
C ASP A 62 -5.05 3.71 -8.45
N PRO A 63 -4.37 4.42 -7.52
CA PRO A 63 -3.03 4.07 -7.10
C PRO A 63 -2.98 2.75 -6.33
N ALA A 64 -1.79 2.15 -6.29
CA ALA A 64 -1.52 1.02 -5.40
C ALA A 64 -1.63 1.47 -3.94
N ILE A 65 -2.49 0.82 -3.15
CA ILE A 65 -2.62 1.08 -1.71
C ILE A 65 -2.14 -0.13 -0.94
N VAL A 66 -1.12 0.05 -0.10
CA VAL A 66 -0.59 -0.99 0.80
C VAL A 66 -0.71 -0.51 2.24
N VAL A 67 -1.20 -1.36 3.13
CA VAL A 67 -1.24 -1.10 4.56
C VAL A 67 -0.19 -1.91 5.28
N VAL A 68 0.54 -1.26 6.20
CA VAL A 68 1.49 -1.91 7.09
C VAL A 68 1.13 -1.53 8.53
N ASP A 69 1.15 -2.48 9.47
CA ASP A 69 0.93 -2.15 10.87
C ASP A 69 2.18 -1.51 11.51
N SER A 70 2.01 -0.75 12.59
CA SER A 70 3.13 -0.02 13.22
C SER A 70 4.19 -0.91 13.86
N ASN A 71 3.95 -2.21 14.00
CA ASN A 71 4.94 -3.16 14.52
C ASN A 71 5.62 -3.95 13.38
N LEU A 72 5.38 -3.60 12.11
CA LEU A 72 5.96 -4.28 10.95
C LEU A 72 5.64 -5.79 10.90
N ASN A 73 4.46 -6.20 11.39
CA ASN A 73 4.06 -7.61 11.34
C ASN A 73 3.56 -8.00 9.96
N PHE A 74 2.69 -7.19 9.35
CA PHE A 74 1.97 -7.51 8.13
C PHE A 74 2.00 -6.38 7.11
N ALA A 75 2.09 -6.73 5.84
CA ALA A 75 1.90 -5.84 4.70
C ALA A 75 0.77 -6.37 3.82
N ILE A 76 -0.27 -5.56 3.61
CA ILE A 76 -1.51 -5.96 2.95
C ILE A 76 -1.76 -5.04 1.74
N PRO A 77 -1.77 -5.57 0.50
CA PRO A 77 -2.17 -4.80 -0.66
C PRO A 77 -3.70 -4.70 -0.68
N LEU A 78 -4.23 -3.48 -0.52
CA LEU A 78 -5.67 -3.22 -0.53
C LEU A 78 -6.22 -2.92 -1.93
N LEU A 79 -5.47 -2.16 -2.73
CA LEU A 79 -5.86 -1.74 -4.09
C LEU A 79 -4.64 -1.76 -5.02
N GLY A 80 -4.90 -1.74 -6.33
CA GLY A 80 -3.85 -1.58 -7.34
C GLY A 80 -2.95 -2.79 -7.51
N GLY A 81 -3.51 -4.02 -7.46
CA GLY A 81 -2.76 -5.23 -7.79
C GLY A 81 -2.09 -5.17 -9.17
N HIS A 82 -2.75 -4.52 -10.15
CA HIS A 82 -2.21 -4.26 -11.49
C HIS A 82 -1.16 -3.14 -11.53
N HIS A 83 -1.16 -2.27 -10.52
CA HIS A 83 -0.21 -1.17 -10.35
C HIS A 83 0.95 -1.54 -9.41
N GLY A 84 1.18 -2.84 -9.21
CA GLY A 84 2.34 -3.32 -8.46
C GLY A 84 2.17 -3.33 -6.95
N ALA A 85 0.94 -3.24 -6.40
CA ALA A 85 0.73 -3.34 -4.95
C ALA A 85 1.24 -4.66 -4.36
N ASN A 86 1.07 -5.78 -5.07
CA ASN A 86 1.61 -7.08 -4.67
C ASN A 86 3.15 -7.06 -4.66
N GLU A 87 3.76 -6.53 -5.73
CA GLU A 87 5.22 -6.42 -5.83
C GLU A 87 5.80 -5.51 -4.74
N LEU A 88 5.12 -4.41 -4.42
CA LEU A 88 5.50 -3.53 -3.33
C LEU A 88 5.43 -4.23 -1.98
N VAL A 89 4.39 -5.03 -1.74
CA VAL A 89 4.28 -5.87 -0.54
C VAL A 89 5.40 -6.92 -0.48
N ARG A 90 5.79 -7.51 -1.62
CA ARG A 90 6.94 -8.43 -1.70
C ARG A 90 8.25 -7.72 -1.35
N LYS A 91 8.49 -6.52 -1.88
CA LYS A 91 9.66 -5.71 -1.51
C LYS A 91 9.67 -5.40 -0.01
N ILE A 92 8.55 -4.99 0.56
CA ILE A 92 8.42 -4.74 2.01
C ILE A 92 8.68 -6.02 2.82
N SER A 93 8.37 -7.21 2.28
CA SER A 93 8.62 -8.47 2.99
C SER A 93 10.11 -8.82 3.15
N GLU A 94 10.99 -8.24 2.34
CA GLU A 94 12.44 -8.45 2.41
C GLU A 94 13.04 -7.98 3.74
N ILE A 95 12.37 -7.05 4.45
CA ILE A 95 12.77 -6.59 5.78
C ILE A 95 12.05 -7.31 6.94
N GLY A 96 11.44 -8.47 6.66
CA GLY A 96 10.85 -9.36 7.67
C GLY A 96 9.36 -9.14 7.94
N VAL A 97 8.68 -8.30 7.15
CA VAL A 97 7.23 -8.09 7.24
C VAL A 97 6.49 -9.22 6.52
N VAL A 98 5.45 -9.80 7.12
CA VAL A 98 4.70 -10.89 6.48
C VAL A 98 3.76 -10.35 5.40
N PRO A 99 3.91 -10.77 4.12
CA PRO A 99 3.02 -10.34 3.06
C PRO A 99 1.67 -11.07 3.15
N VAL A 100 0.56 -10.33 3.15
CA VAL A 100 -0.81 -10.89 3.18
C VAL A 100 -1.47 -10.66 1.82
N ILE A 101 -0.98 -11.37 0.80
CA ILE A 101 -1.50 -11.29 -0.56
C ILE A 101 -2.64 -12.28 -0.75
N THR A 102 -3.82 -11.78 -1.15
CA THR A 102 -5.06 -12.58 -1.28
C THR A 102 -5.56 -12.71 -2.72
N THR A 103 -4.91 -12.04 -3.68
CA THR A 103 -5.31 -12.02 -5.08
C THR A 103 -5.25 -13.43 -5.67
N ALA A 104 -6.39 -13.90 -6.21
CA ALA A 104 -6.56 -15.27 -6.69
C ALA A 104 -5.51 -15.68 -7.73
N THR A 105 -5.11 -14.75 -8.57
CA THR A 105 -4.10 -14.99 -9.60
C THR A 105 -2.75 -15.40 -9.00
N GLU A 106 -2.35 -14.70 -7.94
CA GLU A 106 -1.11 -14.97 -7.21
C GLU A 106 -1.18 -16.31 -6.48
N VAL A 107 -2.30 -16.58 -5.81
CA VAL A 107 -2.54 -17.84 -5.10
C VAL A 107 -2.46 -19.05 -6.05
N HIS A 108 -2.79 -18.85 -7.33
CA HIS A 108 -2.77 -19.91 -8.33
C HIS A 108 -1.54 -19.90 -9.25
N ASN A 109 -0.53 -19.04 -9.01
CA ASN A 109 0.62 -18.84 -9.91
C ASN A 109 0.21 -18.66 -11.38
N ARG A 110 -0.90 -17.95 -11.61
CA ARG A 110 -1.35 -17.61 -12.96
C ARG A 110 -0.93 -16.18 -13.27
N ASN A 111 -0.78 -15.87 -14.55
CA ASN A 111 -0.70 -14.48 -14.97
C ASN A 111 -2.05 -13.82 -14.72
N SER A 112 -2.06 -12.56 -14.28
CA SER A 112 -3.30 -11.78 -14.20
C SER A 112 -3.95 -11.80 -15.59
N VAL A 113 -5.28 -11.91 -15.64
CA VAL A 113 -6.00 -11.91 -16.92
C VAL A 113 -5.66 -10.66 -17.73
N GLU A 114 -5.25 -9.59 -17.03
CA GLU A 114 -4.80 -8.34 -17.63
C GLU A 114 -3.32 -8.32 -18.04
N GLY A 115 -2.43 -9.12 -17.45
CA GLY A 115 -1.01 -9.19 -17.85
C GLY A 115 -0.76 -9.95 -19.16
N ILE A 116 -1.83 -10.51 -19.74
CA ILE A 116 -1.87 -11.23 -21.02
C ILE A 116 -2.67 -10.47 -22.09
N ALA A 117 -3.24 -9.30 -21.76
CA ALA A 117 -4.02 -8.46 -22.66
C ALA A 117 -3.16 -7.39 -23.36
#